data_AF-T5KTS9-F1
#
_entry.id   AF-T5KTS9-F1
#
_cell.length_a   1.000
_cell.length_b   1.000
_cell.length_c   1.000
_cell.angle_alpha   90.00
_cell.angle_beta   90.00
_cell.angle_gamma   90.00
#
_symmetry.space_group_name_H-M   'P 1'
#
loop_
_entity.id
_entity.type
_entity.pdbx_description
1 polymer ?
#
loop_
_entity_poly.entity_id
_entity_poly.type
_entity_poly.pdbx_seq_one_letter_code
_entity_poly.pdbx_strand_id
1 'polypeptide(L)'
;MLEKFHYVVGDTEIVLPKFEDIEVGVIRKIRRLSQIDQIFTLIEHYLDEGQLVAFDTLKRSELEDFSNAWRTGSSVTLGESSASSNS
;
A
#
# COMPACT_ATOMS: atom_id res chain seq x y z
N MET A 1 -16.62 11.12 -7.14
CA MET A 1 -15.94 10.16 -6.25
C MET A 1 -14.45 10.38 -6.44
N LEU A 2 -13.68 10.50 -5.35
CA LEU A 2 -12.22 10.49 -5.45
C LEU A 2 -11.79 9.08 -5.85
N GLU A 3 -10.90 8.97 -6.83
CA GLU A 3 -10.34 7.68 -7.24
C GLU A 3 -9.45 7.11 -6.14
N LYS A 4 -9.48 5.79 -5.95
CA LYS A 4 -8.68 5.10 -4.93
C LYS A 4 -7.44 4.45 -5.56
N PHE A 5 -6.47 4.13 -4.71
CA PHE A 5 -5.36 3.26 -5.06
C PHE A 5 -5.78 1.80 -4.87
N HIS A 6 -5.46 0.97 -5.85
CA HIS A 6 -5.81 -0.46 -5.87
C HIS A 6 -4.53 -1.28 -6.09
N TYR A 7 -4.35 -2.33 -5.28
CA TYR A 7 -3.19 -3.20 -5.34
C TYR A 7 -3.59 -4.64 -5.03
N VAL A 8 -3.24 -5.58 -5.89
CA VAL A 8 -3.68 -6.98 -5.74
C VAL A 8 -2.58 -7.83 -5.11
N VAL A 9 -2.93 -8.53 -4.03
CA VAL A 9 -2.07 -9.51 -3.33
C VAL A 9 -2.78 -10.86 -3.32
N GLY A 10 -2.31 -11.79 -4.14
CA GLY A 10 -3.01 -13.06 -4.38
C GLY A 10 -4.43 -12.81 -4.94
N ASP A 11 -5.44 -13.31 -4.23
CA ASP A 11 -6.86 -13.09 -4.57
C ASP A 11 -7.50 -11.91 -3.82
N THR A 12 -6.72 -11.18 -3.02
CA THR A 12 -7.21 -10.05 -2.21
C THR A 12 -6.81 -8.72 -2.81
N GLU A 13 -7.79 -7.82 -2.93
CA GLU A 13 -7.55 -6.44 -3.37
C GLU A 13 -7.37 -5.52 -2.15
N ILE A 14 -6.21 -4.88 -2.08
CA ILE A 14 -5.90 -3.79 -1.14
C ILE A 14 -6.38 -2.49 -1.76
N VAL A 15 -7.19 -1.75 -1.01
CA VAL A 15 -7.81 -0.49 -1.46
C VAL A 15 -7.47 0.62 -0.46
N LEU A 16 -6.74 1.63 -0.92
CA LEU A 16 -6.31 2.78 -0.13
C LEU A 16 -6.77 4.10 -0.77
N PRO A 17 -6.87 5.21 -0.02
CA PRO A 17 -6.90 6.52 -0.65
C PRO A 17 -5.63 6.72 -1.51
N LYS A 18 -5.68 7.54 -2.56
CA LYS A 18 -4.44 8.00 -3.19
C LYS A 18 -3.59 8.71 -2.15
N PHE A 19 -2.27 8.63 -2.28
CA PHE A 19 -1.37 9.22 -1.29
C PHE A 19 -1.57 10.74 -1.12
N GLU A 20 -1.93 11.44 -2.20
CA GLU A 20 -2.26 12.87 -2.20
C GLU A 20 -3.59 13.22 -1.51
N ASP A 21 -4.49 12.25 -1.40
CA ASP A 21 -5.82 12.41 -0.80
C ASP A 21 -5.82 12.08 0.72
N ILE A 22 -4.68 11.69 1.29
CA ILE A 22 -4.57 11.42 2.73
C ILE A 22 -4.77 12.72 3.52
N GLU A 23 -5.62 12.69 4.54
CA GLU A 23 -5.91 13.89 5.31
C GLU A 23 -4.67 14.40 6.06
N VAL A 24 -4.36 15.69 5.91
CA VAL A 24 -3.26 16.36 6.63
C VAL A 24 -3.36 16.14 8.15
N GLY A 25 -4.57 15.99 8.69
CA GLY A 25 -4.80 15.68 10.09
C GLY A 25 -4.21 14.33 10.53
N VAL A 26 -4.29 13.30 9.69
CA VAL A 26 -3.70 11.97 9.92
C VAL A 26 -2.18 12.08 9.86
N ILE A 27 -1.64 12.66 8.78
CA ILE A 27 -0.19 12.88 8.59
C ILE A 27 0.40 13.66 9.79
N ARG A 28 -0.24 14.75 10.20
CA ARG A 28 0.22 15.57 11.33
C ARG A 28 0.31 14.75 12.62
N LYS A 29 -0.62 13.85 12.91
CA LYS A 29 -0.63 13.04 14.14
C LYS A 29 0.55 12.07 14.21
N ILE A 30 0.94 11.53 13.05
CA ILE A 30 1.96 10.49 12.94
C ILE A 30 3.36 11.03 12.61
N ARG A 31 3.51 12.30 12.21
CA ARG A 31 4.78 12.93 11.77
C ARG A 31 5.99 12.78 12.72
N ARG A 32 5.73 12.46 13.99
CA ARG A 32 6.74 12.27 15.04
C ARG A 32 7.34 10.86 15.05
N LEU A 33 6.70 9.92 14.37
CA LEU A 33 7.14 8.53 14.28
C LEU A 33 8.24 8.39 13.22
N SER A 34 8.95 7.27 13.22
CA SER A 34 9.90 6.97 12.15
C SER A 34 9.14 6.80 10.82
N GLN A 35 9.83 6.95 9.67
CA GLN A 35 9.17 6.81 8.36
C GLN A 35 8.48 5.46 8.19
N ILE A 36 9.08 4.39 8.72
CA ILE A 36 8.50 3.03 8.65
C ILE A 36 7.24 2.94 9.51
N ASP A 37 7.29 3.44 10.75
CA ASP A 37 6.12 3.45 11.63
C ASP A 37 4.98 4.31 11.08
N GLN A 38 5.30 5.43 10.42
CA GLN A 38 4.29 6.27 9.74
C GLN A 38 3.58 5.49 8.64
N ILE A 39 4.32 4.76 7.80
CA ILE A 39 3.75 3.94 6.73
C ILE A 39 2.81 2.88 7.31
N PHE A 40 3.28 2.10 8.30
CA PHE A 40 2.44 1.06 8.91
C PHE A 40 1.22 1.65 9.61
N THR A 41 1.36 2.79 10.32
CA THR A 41 0.21 3.46 10.94
C THR A 41 -0.83 3.89 9.89
N LEU A 42 -0.41 4.33 8.70
CA LEU A 42 -1.36 4.68 7.63
C LEU A 42 -2.05 3.45 7.06
N ILE A 43 -1.30 2.36 6.84
CA ILE A 43 -1.84 1.10 6.32
C ILE A 43 -2.89 0.54 7.30
N GLU A 44 -2.53 0.42 8.58
CA GLU A 44 -3.44 -0.03 9.66
C GLU A 44 -4.64 0.90 9.85
N HIS A 45 -4.52 2.19 9.51
CA HIS A 45 -5.61 3.13 9.61
C HIS A 45 -6.69 2.94 8.54
N TYR A 46 -6.30 2.53 7.33
CA TYR A 46 -7.20 2.48 6.17
C TYR A 46 -7.59 1.05 5.76
N LEU A 47 -6.78 0.05 6.05
CA LEU A 47 -7.07 -1.35 5.70
C LEU A 47 -7.91 -2.04 6.76
N ASP A 48 -8.80 -2.92 6.32
CA ASP A 48 -9.49 -3.85 7.20
C ASP A 48 -8.61 -5.08 7.54
N GLU A 49 -9.09 -5.91 8.47
CA GLU A 49 -8.35 -7.09 8.94
C GLU A 49 -8.03 -8.07 7.79
N GLY A 50 -8.93 -8.25 6.82
CA GLY A 50 -8.70 -9.15 5.69
C GLY A 50 -7.60 -8.64 4.76
N GLN A 51 -7.61 -7.34 4.49
CA GLN A 51 -6.57 -6.68 3.69
C GLN A 51 -5.22 -6.64 4.42
N LEU A 52 -5.21 -6.45 5.75
CA LEU A 52 -3.99 -6.52 6.55
C LEU A 52 -3.39 -7.93 6.53
N VAL A 53 -4.20 -8.98 6.66
CA VAL A 53 -3.72 -10.37 6.55
C VAL A 53 -3.05 -10.63 5.21
N ALA A 54 -3.62 -10.12 4.11
CA ALA A 54 -2.99 -10.22 2.79
C ALA A 54 -1.69 -9.39 2.71
N PHE A 55 -1.72 -8.15 3.20
CA PHE A 55 -0.56 -7.26 3.24
C PHE A 55 0.62 -7.86 4.03
N ASP A 56 0.34 -8.55 5.13
CA ASP A 56 1.36 -9.19 5.98
C ASP A 56 2.07 -10.37 5.28
N THR A 57 1.52 -10.87 4.17
CA THR A 57 2.19 -11.90 3.36
C THR A 57 3.27 -11.34 2.42
N LEU A 58 3.33 -10.02 2.25
CA LEU A 58 4.31 -9.37 1.38
C LEU A 58 5.73 -9.59 1.89
N LYS A 59 6.63 -9.92 0.97
CA LYS A 59 8.07 -9.94 1.23
C LYS A 59 8.62 -8.54 1.35
N ARG A 60 9.82 -8.44 1.95
CA ARG A 60 10.55 -7.18 2.10
C ARG A 60 10.73 -6.41 0.79
N SER A 61 10.99 -7.10 -0.33
CA SER A 61 11.10 -6.49 -1.66
C SER A 61 9.76 -5.95 -2.16
N GLU A 62 8.68 -6.70 -1.95
CA GLU A 62 7.33 -6.35 -2.41
C GLU A 62 6.74 -5.19 -1.60
N LEU A 63 7.14 -5.03 -0.34
CA LEU A 63 6.79 -3.88 0.50
C LEU A 63 7.33 -2.55 -0.07
N GLU A 64 8.55 -2.57 -0.63
CA GLU A 64 9.15 -1.40 -1.26
C GLU A 64 8.41 -1.03 -2.55
N ASP A 65 8.11 -2.03 -3.38
CA ASP A 65 7.32 -1.86 -4.61
C ASP A 65 5.92 -1.31 -4.30
N PHE A 66 5.23 -1.87 -3.31
CA PHE A 66 3.94 -1.37 -2.83
C PHE A 66 4.02 0.09 -2.37
N SER A 67 5.02 0.42 -1.54
CA SER A 67 5.17 1.77 -0.98
C SER A 67 5.43 2.81 -2.08
N ASN A 68 6.23 2.43 -3.09
CA ASN A 68 6.50 3.27 -4.25
C ASN A 68 5.25 3.44 -5.10
N ALA A 69 4.57 2.33 -5.42
CA ALA A 69 3.35 2.33 -6.23
C ALA A 69 2.25 3.20 -5.61
N TRP A 70 2.06 3.10 -4.29
CA TRP A 70 1.07 3.90 -3.58
C TRP A 70 1.40 5.39 -3.60
N ARG A 71 2.67 5.75 -3.38
CA ARG A 71 3.13 7.14 -3.40
C ARG A 71 3.05 7.79 -4.77
N THR A 72 3.32 7.04 -5.85
CA THR A 72 3.26 7.55 -7.22
C THR A 72 1.85 7.46 -7.83
N GLY A 73 0.93 6.77 -7.16
CA GLY A 73 -0.42 6.52 -7.66
C GLY A 73 -0.47 5.49 -8.80
N SER A 74 0.57 4.69 -9.00
CA SER A 74 0.58 3.64 -10.04
C SER A 74 -0.14 2.39 -9.56
N SER A 75 -1.15 1.92 -10.29
CA SER A 75 -1.77 0.63 -9.99
C SER A 75 -0.82 -0.51 -10.35
N VAL A 76 -0.56 -1.43 -9.42
CA VAL A 76 0.36 -2.57 -9.61
C VAL A 76 -0.33 -3.85 -9.13
N THR A 77 -0.20 -4.91 -9.92
CA THR A 77 -0.72 -6.25 -9.64
C THR A 77 0.43 -7.16 -9.25
N LEU A 78 0.52 -7.60 -7.98
CA LEU A 78 1.67 -8.37 -7.48
C LEU A 78 1.71 -9.83 -8.01
N GLY A 79 0.75 -10.26 -8.82
CA GLY A 79 0.74 -11.60 -9.45
C GLY A 79 1.59 -11.72 -10.72
N GLU A 80 1.90 -10.61 -11.41
CA GLU A 80 2.63 -10.64 -12.69
C GLU A 80 4.13 -10.38 -12.55
N SER A 81 4.57 -9.80 -11.42
CA SER A 81 5.97 -9.43 -11.19
C SER A 81 6.93 -10.62 -11.05
N SER A 82 6.40 -11.84 -10.88
CA SER A 82 7.21 -13.08 -10.89
C SER A 82 7.32 -13.74 -12.27
N ALA A 83 6.61 -13.24 -13.29
CA ALA A 83 6.56 -13.86 -14.63
C ALA A 83 7.34 -13.09 -15.71
N SER A 84 7.93 -11.93 -15.41
CA SER A 84 8.78 -11.21 -16.37
C SER A 84 10.25 -11.61 -16.25
N SER A 85 10.56 -12.82 -16.66
CA SER A 85 11.88 -13.23 -17.16
C SER A 85 11.71 -14.37 -18.15
N ASN A 86 11.08 -14.07 -19.29
CA ASN A 86 11.38 -14.77 -20.54
C ASN A 86 10.87 -13.96 -21.74
N SER A 87 11.74 -13.19 -22.38
CA SER A 87 11.99 -13.11 -23.84
C SER A 87 12.86 -11.92 -24.18
#